data_AF-A0A7S3UQF0-F1
#
_entry.id   AF-A0A7S3UQF0-F1
#
_cell.length_a   1.000
_cell.length_b   1.000
_cell.length_c   1.000
_cell.angle_alpha   90.00
_cell.angle_beta   90.00
_cell.angle_gamma   90.00
#
_symmetry.space_group_name_H-M   'P 1'
#
loop_
_entity.id
_entity.type
_entity.pdbx_description
1 polymer ?
#
loop_
_entity_poly.entity_id
_entity_poly.type
_entity_poly.pdbx_seq_one_letter_code
_entity_poly.pdbx_strand_id
1 'polypeptide(L)'
;FMFTSLPLPPNVALERGRVQGFLEACRLRYRENPFHNWRHAASVAHVAYLILTEAGVLAHLTPAAAYATLAAAICHDLDHPGNNNDFESKKKSALSIMFADDSILERHHLHVCRKVLAKEENDWLAAFPPEDQEEMYQIIGAAILGTDMRHHFEHITQ
;
A
#
# COMPACT_ATOMS: atom_id res chain seq x y z
N PHE A 1 2.37 17.85 3.75
CA PHE A 1 1.58 16.60 3.58
C PHE A 1 2.42 15.67 2.73
N MET A 2 2.66 14.41 3.12
CA MET A 2 3.71 13.58 2.48
C MET A 2 3.60 13.53 0.94
N PHE A 3 2.39 13.31 0.40
CA PHE A 3 2.13 13.32 -1.05
C PHE A 3 2.39 14.66 -1.76
N THR A 4 2.27 15.80 -1.06
CA THR A 4 2.55 17.12 -1.66
C THR A 4 4.01 17.53 -1.53
N SER A 5 4.80 16.75 -0.80
CA SER A 5 6.20 17.06 -0.49
C SER A 5 7.18 16.19 -1.28
N LEU A 6 6.71 15.12 -1.91
CA LEU A 6 7.49 14.35 -2.88
C LEU A 6 7.58 15.11 -4.22
N PRO A 7 8.70 14.98 -4.96
CA PRO A 7 8.84 15.58 -6.28
C PRO A 7 7.90 14.89 -7.28
N LEU A 8 7.31 15.68 -8.17
CA LEU A 8 6.49 15.18 -9.27
C LEU A 8 7.28 15.20 -10.59
N PRO A 9 7.03 14.28 -11.53
CA PRO A 9 7.52 14.40 -12.89
C PRO A 9 7.03 15.69 -13.56
N PRO A 10 7.73 16.20 -14.58
CA PRO A 10 7.22 17.29 -15.42
C PRO A 10 5.84 16.93 -15.99
N ASN A 11 4.91 17.89 -15.97
CA ASN A 11 3.53 17.75 -16.48
C ASN A 11 2.61 16.81 -15.67
N VAL A 12 3.04 16.27 -14.53
CA VAL A 12 2.15 15.57 -13.59
C VAL A 12 1.66 16.55 -12.54
N ALA A 13 0.34 16.59 -12.34
CA ALA A 13 -0.29 17.38 -11.28
C ALA A 13 -1.34 16.53 -10.56
N LEU A 14 -1.13 16.29 -9.28
CA LEU A 14 -2.09 15.53 -8.47
C LEU A 14 -3.33 16.38 -8.16
N GLU A 15 -4.50 15.83 -8.48
CA GLU A 15 -5.77 16.38 -8.02
C GLU A 15 -5.92 16.16 -6.51
N ARG A 16 -5.90 17.26 -5.74
CA ARG A 16 -6.05 17.21 -4.27
C ARG A 16 -7.29 16.43 -3.84
N GLY A 17 -8.40 16.57 -4.56
CA GLY A 17 -9.65 15.87 -4.27
C GLY A 17 -9.49 14.35 -4.33
N ARG A 18 -8.82 13.83 -5.37
CA ARG A 18 -8.58 12.39 -5.54
C ARG A 18 -7.64 11.82 -4.49
N VAL A 19 -6.57 12.56 -4.17
CA VAL A 19 -5.65 12.16 -3.10
C VAL A 19 -6.37 12.12 -1.74
N GLN A 20 -7.19 13.14 -1.42
CA GLN A 20 -7.99 13.16 -0.19
C GLN A 20 -9.03 12.02 -0.16
N GLY A 21 -9.72 11.79 -1.28
CA GLY A 21 -10.67 10.68 -1.43
C GLY A 21 -10.02 9.33 -1.16
N PHE A 22 -8.85 9.08 -1.78
CA PHE A 22 -8.05 7.88 -1.55
C PHE A 22 -7.70 7.68 -0.07
N LEU A 23 -7.16 8.71 0.59
CA LEU A 23 -6.74 8.61 1.98
C LEU A 23 -7.89 8.36 2.93
N GLU A 24 -9.02 9.04 2.73
CA GLU A 24 -10.22 8.85 3.54
C GLU A 24 -10.81 7.46 3.29
N ALA A 25 -10.84 7.01 2.04
CA ALA A 25 -11.28 5.66 1.70
C ALA A 25 -10.41 4.60 2.37
N CYS A 26 -9.08 4.75 2.39
CA CYS A 26 -8.17 3.87 3.11
C CYS A 26 -8.41 3.92 4.62
N ARG A 27 -8.49 5.12 5.22
CA ARG A 27 -8.75 5.30 6.65
C ARG A 27 -10.00 4.57 7.11
N LEU A 28 -11.10 4.71 6.37
CA LEU A 28 -12.39 4.05 6.68
C LEU A 28 -12.35 2.51 6.54
N ARG A 29 -11.31 1.96 5.93
CA ARG A 29 -11.11 0.51 5.74
C ARG A 29 -10.12 -0.09 6.73
N TYR A 30 -9.44 0.72 7.54
CA TYR A 30 -8.73 0.20 8.71
C TYR A 30 -9.72 -0.05 9.84
N ARG A 31 -9.66 -1.26 10.42
CA ARG A 31 -10.50 -1.64 11.56
C ARG A 31 -9.91 -1.12 12.86
N GLU A 32 -10.75 -0.98 13.88
CA GLU A 32 -10.36 -0.59 15.25
C GLU A 32 -9.69 -1.77 16.00
N ASN A 33 -8.63 -2.34 15.42
CA ASN A 33 -7.81 -3.35 16.08
C ASN A 33 -6.85 -2.70 17.08
N PRO A 34 -6.38 -3.41 18.12
CA PRO A 34 -5.38 -2.88 19.04
C PRO A 34 -4.06 -2.45 18.38
N PHE A 35 -3.64 -3.13 17.30
CA PHE A 35 -2.37 -2.87 16.60
C PHE A 35 -2.56 -2.51 15.11
N HIS A 36 -3.02 -3.46 14.28
CA HIS A 36 -3.23 -3.26 12.83
C HIS A 36 -4.44 -2.34 12.54
N ASN A 37 -4.26 -1.04 12.80
CA ASN A 37 -5.26 0.02 12.70
C ASN A 37 -4.68 1.21 11.91
N TRP A 38 -5.47 2.27 11.74
CA TRP A 38 -5.06 3.45 10.98
C TRP A 38 -3.79 4.13 11.51
N ARG A 39 -3.55 4.10 12.84
CA ARG A 39 -2.34 4.69 13.44
C ARG A 39 -1.09 3.92 13.06
N HIS A 40 -1.18 2.59 12.99
CA HIS A 40 -0.10 1.74 12.47
C HIS A 40 0.22 2.09 11.02
N ALA A 41 -0.78 2.14 10.14
CA ALA A 41 -0.60 2.53 8.75
C ALA A 41 0.03 3.93 8.59
N ALA A 42 -0.43 4.91 9.37
CA ALA A 42 0.13 6.25 9.38
C ALA A 42 1.59 6.27 9.85
N SER A 43 1.95 5.42 10.81
CA SER A 43 3.32 5.29 11.32
C SER A 43 4.24 4.67 10.27
N VAL A 44 3.80 3.60 9.60
CA VAL A 44 4.56 2.95 8.51
C VAL A 44 4.74 3.91 7.33
N ALA A 45 3.68 4.62 6.92
CA ALA A 45 3.76 5.63 5.86
C ALA A 45 4.71 6.77 6.21
N HIS A 46 4.72 7.23 7.47
CA HIS A 46 5.65 8.25 7.93
C HIS A 46 7.10 7.78 7.90
N VAL A 47 7.38 6.56 8.38
CA VAL A 47 8.73 5.97 8.30
C VAL A 47 9.16 5.79 6.85
N ALA A 48 8.29 5.30 5.97
CA ALA A 48 8.57 5.19 4.54
C ALA A 48 8.92 6.56 3.93
N TYR A 49 8.17 7.61 4.29
CA TYR A 49 8.49 8.98 3.86
C TYR A 49 9.86 9.45 4.35
N LEU A 50 10.21 9.22 5.62
CA LEU A 50 11.53 9.59 6.16
C LEU A 50 12.67 8.81 5.50
N ILE A 51 12.48 7.53 5.18
CA ILE A 51 13.46 6.74 4.43
C ILE A 51 13.65 7.33 3.03
N LEU A 52 12.55 7.70 2.35
CA LEU A 52 12.63 8.34 1.04
C LEU A 52 13.39 9.67 1.11
N THR A 53 13.02 10.57 2.03
CA THR A 53 13.54 11.95 2.03
C THR A 53 14.85 12.13 2.80
N GLU A 54 14.97 11.56 4.00
CA GLU A 54 16.09 11.81 4.90
C GLU A 54 17.23 10.80 4.74
N ALA A 55 16.92 9.55 4.37
CA ALA A 55 17.94 8.53 4.12
C ALA A 55 18.49 8.55 2.68
N GLY A 56 18.08 9.53 1.85
CA GLY A 56 18.60 9.73 0.49
C GLY A 56 18.09 8.73 -0.55
N VAL A 57 17.15 7.85 -0.21
CA VAL A 57 16.64 6.81 -1.13
C VAL A 57 15.92 7.42 -2.33
N LEU A 58 15.29 8.59 -2.17
CA LEU A 58 14.60 9.30 -3.26
C LEU A 58 15.51 9.61 -4.46
N ALA A 59 16.82 9.77 -4.26
CA ALA A 59 17.77 9.98 -5.35
C ALA A 59 17.96 8.75 -6.26
N HIS A 60 17.49 7.58 -5.82
CA HIS A 60 17.63 6.30 -6.50
C HIS A 60 16.31 5.76 -7.05
N LEU A 61 15.20 6.48 -6.89
CA LEU A 61 13.87 6.06 -7.33
C LEU A 61 13.30 7.03 -8.37
N THR A 62 12.49 6.51 -9.28
CA THR A 62 11.61 7.35 -10.09
C THR A 62 10.57 8.01 -9.18
N PRO A 63 10.04 9.20 -9.53
CA PRO A 63 8.94 9.79 -8.79
C PRO A 63 7.74 8.83 -8.67
N ALA A 64 7.37 8.14 -9.75
CA ALA A 64 6.31 7.14 -9.76
C ALA A 64 6.55 6.04 -8.70
N ALA A 65 7.76 5.49 -8.63
CA ALA A 65 8.14 4.50 -7.62
C ALA A 65 8.07 5.04 -6.18
N ALA A 66 8.47 6.29 -5.94
CA ALA A 66 8.37 6.91 -4.63
C ALA A 66 6.90 7.08 -4.18
N TYR A 67 6.02 7.51 -5.07
CA TYR A 67 4.59 7.61 -4.80
C TYR A 67 3.94 6.24 -4.57
N ALA A 68 4.29 5.24 -5.40
CA ALA A 68 3.83 3.87 -5.24
C ALA A 68 4.26 3.27 -3.89
N THR A 69 5.50 3.51 -3.47
CA THR A 69 6.03 3.07 -2.16
C THR A 69 5.23 3.66 -1.01
N LEU A 70 4.95 4.96 -1.05
CA LEU A 70 4.16 5.63 -0.02
C LEU A 70 2.70 5.14 0.00
N ALA A 71 2.12 4.88 -1.17
CA ALA A 71 0.78 4.31 -1.29
C ALA A 71 0.71 2.88 -0.75
N ALA A 72 1.70 2.04 -1.05
CA ALA A 72 1.83 0.69 -0.51
C ALA A 72 1.89 0.70 1.02
N ALA A 73 2.71 1.58 1.61
CA ALA A 73 2.81 1.74 3.05
C ALA A 73 1.47 2.10 3.72
N ILE A 74 0.68 2.97 3.09
CA ILE A 74 -0.69 3.32 3.56
C ILE A 74 -1.64 2.13 3.44
N CYS A 75 -1.49 1.32 2.38
CA CYS A 75 -2.43 0.27 2.02
C CYS A 75 -2.10 -1.12 2.59
N HIS A 76 -0.92 -1.33 3.16
CA HIS A 76 -0.39 -2.67 3.42
C HIS A 76 -1.23 -3.53 4.36
N ASP A 77 -2.05 -2.94 5.24
CA ASP A 77 -2.89 -3.63 6.21
C ASP A 77 -4.39 -3.30 6.07
N LEU A 78 -4.83 -2.90 4.86
CA LEU A 78 -6.23 -2.53 4.64
C LEU A 78 -7.20 -3.66 4.99
N ASP A 79 -8.20 -3.35 5.81
CA ASP A 79 -9.23 -4.31 6.27
C ASP A 79 -8.67 -5.51 7.07
N HIS A 80 -7.52 -5.34 7.72
CA HIS A 80 -6.91 -6.36 8.56
C HIS A 80 -7.87 -6.83 9.69
N PRO A 81 -8.14 -8.14 9.85
CA PRO A 81 -9.16 -8.65 10.77
C PRO A 81 -8.72 -8.76 12.23
N GLY A 82 -7.44 -8.55 12.51
CA GLY A 82 -6.84 -8.63 13.85
C GLY A 82 -6.27 -10.01 14.20
N ASN A 83 -6.33 -10.97 13.26
CA ASN A 83 -5.66 -12.27 13.34
C ASN A 83 -4.55 -12.36 12.28
N ASN A 84 -3.78 -13.44 12.25
CA ASN A 84 -2.73 -13.67 11.25
C ASN A 84 -3.12 -14.76 10.23
N ASN A 85 -2.28 -14.94 9.20
CA ASN A 85 -2.47 -15.94 8.13
C ASN A 85 -2.69 -17.37 8.68
N ASP A 86 -1.95 -17.78 9.72
CA ASP A 86 -2.10 -19.10 10.34
C ASP A 86 -3.47 -19.32 10.97
N PHE A 87 -4.01 -18.30 11.64
CA PHE A 87 -5.35 -18.35 12.20
C PHE A 87 -6.43 -18.42 11.11
N GLU A 88 -6.29 -17.62 10.05
CA GLU A 88 -7.21 -17.62 8.92
C GLU A 88 -7.25 -18.96 8.19
N SER A 89 -6.08 -19.59 7.97
CA SER A 89 -5.97 -20.93 7.38
C SER A 89 -6.59 -22.01 8.28
N LYS A 90 -6.21 -22.06 9.57
CA LYS A 90 -6.71 -23.07 10.52
C LYS A 90 -8.24 -23.04 10.68
N LYS A 91 -8.83 -21.84 10.67
CA LYS A 91 -10.29 -21.68 10.78
C LYS A 91 -11.02 -21.86 9.44
N LYS A 92 -10.29 -22.07 8.33
CA LYS A 92 -10.83 -22.15 6.97
C LYS A 92 -11.71 -20.96 6.63
N SER A 93 -11.15 -19.77 6.86
CA SER A 93 -11.88 -18.53 6.62
C SER A 93 -12.23 -18.34 5.14
N ALA A 94 -13.19 -17.46 4.84
CA ALA A 94 -13.50 -17.11 3.46
C ALA A 94 -12.28 -16.55 2.71
N LEU A 95 -11.39 -15.82 3.41
CA LEU A 95 -10.14 -15.31 2.82
C LEU A 95 -9.15 -16.45 2.55
N SER A 96 -9.00 -17.39 3.49
CA SER A 96 -8.17 -18.60 3.31
C SER A 96 -8.61 -19.41 2.07
N ILE A 97 -9.92 -19.60 1.90
CA ILE A 97 -10.48 -20.29 0.72
C ILE A 97 -10.24 -19.47 -0.55
N MET A 98 -10.47 -18.15 -0.52
CA MET A 98 -10.32 -17.26 -1.67
C MET A 98 -8.88 -17.19 -2.19
N PHE A 99 -7.91 -17.15 -1.26
CA PHE A 99 -6.49 -17.00 -1.57
C PHE A 99 -5.70 -18.31 -1.45
N ALA A 100 -6.39 -19.44 -1.32
CA ALA A 100 -5.80 -20.79 -1.27
C ALA A 100 -4.61 -20.90 -0.29
N ASP A 101 -4.74 -20.31 0.90
CA ASP A 101 -3.73 -20.25 1.96
C ASP A 101 -2.39 -19.55 1.62
N ASP A 102 -2.29 -18.91 0.46
CA ASP A 102 -1.13 -18.16 0.01
C ASP A 102 -1.24 -16.68 0.38
N SER A 103 -0.32 -16.17 1.21
CA SER A 103 -0.29 -14.78 1.74
C SER A 103 -1.68 -14.16 1.93
N ILE A 104 -2.51 -14.85 2.73
CA ILE A 104 -3.98 -14.67 2.76
C ILE A 104 -4.35 -13.21 3.01
N LEU A 105 -3.75 -12.61 4.03
CA LEU A 105 -4.03 -11.25 4.46
C LEU A 105 -3.42 -10.23 3.51
N GLU A 106 -2.17 -10.41 3.07
CA GLU A 106 -1.50 -9.48 2.17
C GLU A 106 -2.17 -9.42 0.79
N ARG A 107 -2.64 -10.56 0.28
CA ARG A 107 -3.49 -10.61 -0.92
C ARG A 107 -4.84 -9.93 -0.72
N HIS A 108 -5.43 -10.05 0.47
CA HIS A 108 -6.64 -9.31 0.83
C HIS A 108 -6.41 -7.80 0.87
N HIS A 109 -5.33 -7.34 1.52
CA HIS A 109 -4.95 -5.92 1.60
C HIS A 109 -4.74 -5.33 0.20
N LEU A 110 -4.04 -6.05 -0.67
CA LEU A 110 -3.85 -5.67 -2.07
C LEU A 110 -5.17 -5.64 -2.85
N HIS A 111 -6.06 -6.61 -2.63
CA HIS A 111 -7.39 -6.63 -3.25
C HIS A 111 -8.21 -5.39 -2.84
N VAL A 112 -8.21 -5.04 -1.55
CA VAL A 112 -8.90 -3.85 -1.04
C VAL A 112 -8.28 -2.56 -1.57
N CYS A 113 -6.94 -2.48 -1.64
CA CYS A 113 -6.22 -1.36 -2.24
C CYS A 113 -6.67 -1.10 -3.68
N ARG A 114 -6.68 -2.14 -4.53
CA ARG A 114 -7.14 -2.06 -5.93
C ARG A 114 -8.60 -1.60 -6.02
N LYS A 115 -9.48 -2.06 -5.12
CA LYS A 115 -10.88 -1.60 -5.08
C LYS A 115 -11.02 -0.13 -4.68
N VAL A 116 -10.11 0.39 -3.85
CA VAL A 116 -10.10 1.83 -3.51
C VAL A 116 -9.67 2.63 -4.73
N LEU A 117 -8.59 2.23 -5.39
CA LEU A 117 -8.02 2.95 -6.54
C LEU A 117 -8.87 2.84 -7.81
N ALA A 118 -9.67 1.80 -7.98
CA ALA A 118 -10.59 1.64 -9.12
C ALA A 118 -11.76 2.64 -9.13
N LYS A 119 -11.91 3.45 -8.07
CA LYS A 119 -12.93 4.49 -7.98
C LYS A 119 -12.37 5.80 -8.48
N GLU A 120 -13.04 6.44 -9.45
CA GLU A 120 -12.60 7.70 -10.06
C GLU A 120 -12.32 8.79 -9.01
N GLU A 121 -13.14 8.86 -7.95
CA GLU A 121 -12.96 9.83 -6.87
C GLU A 121 -11.70 9.61 -6.01
N ASN A 122 -11.02 8.48 -6.17
CA ASN A 122 -9.80 8.09 -5.46
C ASN A 122 -8.60 7.87 -6.39
N ASP A 123 -8.81 7.83 -7.70
CA ASP A 123 -7.78 7.46 -8.68
C ASP A 123 -6.84 8.62 -8.96
N TRP A 124 -5.89 8.82 -8.03
CA TRP A 124 -4.81 9.80 -8.18
C TRP A 124 -3.68 9.29 -9.09
N LEU A 125 -3.62 7.99 -9.39
CA LEU A 125 -2.63 7.43 -10.33
C LEU A 125 -2.91 7.89 -11.75
N ALA A 126 -4.17 8.18 -12.10
CA ALA A 126 -4.57 8.74 -13.39
C ALA A 126 -3.84 10.03 -13.79
N ALA A 127 -3.19 10.73 -12.85
CA ALA A 127 -2.35 11.89 -13.13
C ALA A 127 -0.99 11.54 -13.78
N PHE A 128 -0.54 10.28 -13.67
CA PHE A 128 0.72 9.80 -14.24
C PHE A 128 0.49 9.21 -15.66
N PRO A 129 1.53 9.16 -16.51
CA PRO A 129 1.47 8.44 -17.78
C PRO A 129 1.09 6.96 -17.61
N PRO A 130 0.43 6.31 -18.59
CA PRO A 130 0.01 4.91 -18.49
C PRO A 130 1.14 3.93 -18.14
N GLU A 131 2.35 4.15 -18.65
CA GLU A 131 3.54 3.36 -18.35
C GLU A 131 3.94 3.43 -16.87
N ASP A 132 3.89 4.64 -16.28
CA ASP A 132 4.17 4.85 -14.86
C ASP A 132 3.05 4.24 -14.00
N GLN A 133 1.78 4.33 -14.43
CA GLN A 133 0.67 3.72 -13.71
C GLN A 133 0.84 2.19 -13.58
N GLU A 134 1.23 1.53 -14.66
CA GLU A 134 1.50 0.08 -14.63
C GLU A 134 2.65 -0.26 -13.70
N GLU A 135 3.78 0.47 -13.77
CA GLU A 135 4.90 0.33 -12.83
C GLU A 135 4.44 0.51 -11.39
N MET A 136 3.65 1.55 -11.12
CA MET A 136 3.15 1.86 -9.77
C MET A 136 2.26 0.72 -9.23
N TYR A 137 1.39 0.13 -10.06
CA TYR A 137 0.58 -1.01 -9.63
C TYR A 137 1.44 -2.25 -9.33
N GLN A 138 2.51 -2.47 -10.08
CA GLN A 138 3.46 -3.56 -9.83
C GLN A 138 4.22 -3.34 -8.51
N ILE A 139 4.72 -2.13 -8.27
CA ILE A 139 5.41 -1.76 -7.02
C ILE A 139 4.46 -1.88 -5.83
N ILE A 140 3.24 -1.35 -5.92
CA ILE A 140 2.24 -1.47 -4.84
C ILE A 140 1.94 -2.95 -4.56
N GLY A 141 1.76 -3.76 -5.60
CA GLY A 141 1.52 -5.19 -5.45
C GLY A 141 2.66 -5.92 -4.77
N ALA A 142 3.88 -5.73 -5.27
CA ALA A 142 5.08 -6.37 -4.73
C ALA A 142 5.36 -5.93 -3.29
N ALA A 143 5.26 -4.63 -3.00
CA ALA A 143 5.53 -4.10 -1.66
C ALA A 143 4.53 -4.59 -0.62
N ILE A 144 3.23 -4.68 -0.94
CA ILE A 144 2.21 -5.20 -0.02
C ILE A 144 2.40 -6.71 0.18
N LEU A 145 2.60 -7.48 -0.89
CA LEU A 145 2.83 -8.94 -0.74
C LEU A 145 4.13 -9.23 0.01
N GLY A 146 5.14 -8.36 -0.14
CA GLY A 146 6.42 -8.45 0.54
C GLY A 146 6.35 -8.24 2.06
N THR A 147 5.22 -7.80 2.61
CA THR A 147 5.05 -7.68 4.07
C THR A 147 4.67 -8.99 4.76
N ASP A 148 4.38 -10.05 4.00
CA ASP A 148 4.16 -11.38 4.60
C ASP A 148 5.47 -11.86 5.25
N MET A 149 5.47 -11.94 6.57
CA MET A 149 6.64 -12.33 7.35
C MET A 149 7.09 -13.78 7.10
N ARG A 150 6.28 -14.63 6.44
CA ARG A 150 6.72 -15.95 5.97
C ARG A 150 7.88 -15.85 4.96
N HIS A 151 7.89 -14.80 4.14
CA HIS A 151 8.91 -14.56 3.12
C HIS A 151 10.10 -13.74 3.63
N HIS A 152 10.12 -13.36 4.92
CA HIS A 152 11.15 -12.49 5.50
C HIS A 152 12.58 -12.99 5.26
N PHE A 153 12.83 -14.28 5.51
CA PHE A 153 14.17 -14.85 5.33
C PHE A 153 14.58 -14.93 3.86
N GLU A 154 13.62 -15.09 2.96
CA GLU A 154 13.88 -15.07 1.52
C GLU A 154 14.28 -13.67 1.06
N HIS A 155 13.64 -12.62 1.58
CA HIS A 155 13.97 -11.24 1.21
C HIS A 155 15.36 -10.80 1.69
N ILE A 156 15.82 -11.25 2.85
CA ILE A 156 17.14 -10.84 3.39
C ILE A 156 18.31 -11.67 2.83
N THR A 157 18.04 -12.76 2.10
CA THR A 157 19.07 -13.64 1.53
C THR A 157 19.25 -13.51 0.02
N GLN A 158 18.49 -12.61 -0.63
CA GLN A 158 18.68 -12.20 -2.03
C GLN A 158 19.78 -11.13 -2.15
#